data_AF-A0A8T4DMS1-F1
#
_entry.id   AF-A0A8T4DMS1-F1
#
_cell.length_a   1.000
_cell.length_b   1.000
_cell.length_c   1.000
_cell.angle_alpha   90.00
_cell.angle_beta   90.00
_cell.angle_gamma   90.00
#
_symmetry.space_group_name_H-M   'P 1'
#
loop_
_entity.id
_entity.type
_entity.pdbx_description
1 polymer ?
#
loop_
_entity_poly.entity_id
_entity_poly.type
_entity_poly.pdbx_seq_one_letter_code
_entity_poly.pdbx_strand_id
1 'polypeptide(L)'
;MIPNLFSKLPIPGKIPAGLERAVRDLKRKNRTKESFLRATFDFLRQKYTLSRMKVILEFPELFKTDLEYLWRRTGHLHCTNVNYLLRVMLVKSGLFKDSDIKPMNTNTWFVMPHQYLRVDVTDKNAKAGGARKEIDVDISTYDFGIPYGSHAGGLRCGSLFPKRDNR
;
A
#
# COMPACT_ATOMS: atom_id res chain seq x y z
N MET A 1 3.31 13.14 18.94
CA MET A 1 2.51 12.46 17.89
C MET A 1 2.10 13.52 16.88
N ILE A 2 2.46 13.38 15.60
CA ILE A 2 2.14 14.39 14.58
C ILE A 2 0.64 14.28 14.27
N PRO A 3 -0.17 15.34 14.48
CA PRO A 3 -1.61 15.31 14.20
C PRO A 3 -1.86 14.89 12.75
N ASN A 4 -2.82 13.98 12.54
CA ASN A 4 -3.28 13.52 11.23
C ASN A 4 -2.28 12.76 10.34
N LEU A 5 -1.10 12.38 10.86
CA LEU A 5 -0.08 11.65 10.08
C LEU A 5 -0.63 10.39 9.39
N PHE A 6 -1.56 9.70 10.04
CA PHE A 6 -2.13 8.43 9.59
C PHE A 6 -3.64 8.47 9.39
N SER A 7 -4.21 9.67 9.23
CA SER A 7 -5.65 9.81 9.01
C SER A 7 -6.08 9.10 7.73
N LYS A 8 -7.16 8.33 7.81
CA LYS A 8 -7.74 7.64 6.65
C LYS A 8 -8.40 8.67 5.73
N LEU A 9 -7.72 9.05 4.66
CA LEU A 9 -8.26 9.97 3.65
C LEU A 9 -9.53 9.40 2.97
N PRO A 10 -10.48 10.23 2.54
CA PRO A 10 -11.62 9.75 1.76
C PRO A 10 -11.16 9.20 0.40
N ILE A 11 -11.90 8.23 -0.15
CA ILE A 11 -11.70 7.79 -1.53
C ILE A 11 -12.31 8.84 -2.46
N PRO A 12 -11.53 9.45 -3.37
CA PRO A 12 -12.05 10.53 -4.20
C PRO A 12 -13.03 9.99 -5.23
N GLY A 13 -14.01 10.81 -5.64
CA GLY A 13 -14.99 10.44 -6.66
C GLY A 13 -14.33 10.15 -8.02
N LYS A 14 -13.38 11.00 -8.43
CA LYS A 14 -12.60 10.90 -9.67
C LYS A 14 -11.13 10.60 -9.36
N ILE A 15 -10.44 9.93 -10.29
CA ILE A 15 -9.02 9.63 -10.20
C ILE A 15 -8.30 10.01 -11.51
N PRO A 16 -6.98 10.24 -11.49
CA PRO A 16 -6.18 10.46 -12.69
C PRO A 16 -6.40 9.41 -13.78
N ALA A 17 -6.44 9.83 -15.04
CA ALA A 17 -6.66 8.92 -16.18
C ALA A 17 -5.60 7.80 -16.27
N GLY A 18 -4.35 8.10 -15.91
CA GLY A 18 -3.28 7.10 -15.85
C GLY A 18 -3.51 6.05 -14.76
N LEU A 19 -3.99 6.48 -13.58
CA LEU A 19 -4.33 5.58 -12.47
C LEU A 19 -5.54 4.71 -12.82
N GLU A 20 -6.55 5.30 -13.44
CA GLU A 20 -7.75 4.58 -13.91
C GLU A 20 -7.40 3.51 -14.95
N ARG A 21 -6.52 3.85 -15.91
CA ARG A 21 -6.00 2.89 -16.89
C ARG A 21 -5.30 1.73 -16.20
N ALA A 22 -4.41 1.99 -15.24
CA ALA A 22 -3.71 0.94 -14.50
C ALA A 22 -4.68 0.02 -13.73
N VAL A 23 -5.68 0.59 -13.05
CA VAL A 23 -6.73 -0.17 -12.34
C VAL A 23 -7.48 -1.09 -13.31
N ARG A 24 -7.91 -0.56 -14.46
CA ARG A 24 -8.65 -1.33 -15.47
C ARG A 24 -7.80 -2.46 -16.04
N ASP A 25 -6.54 -2.19 -16.38
CA ASP A 25 -5.65 -3.17 -17.02
C ASP A 25 -5.29 -4.31 -16.05
N LEU A 26 -5.04 -3.98 -14.77
CA LEU A 26 -4.85 -4.97 -13.72
C LEU A 26 -6.12 -5.81 -13.49
N LYS A 27 -7.30 -5.18 -13.47
CA LYS A 27 -8.59 -5.84 -13.21
C LYS A 27 -8.96 -6.80 -14.33
N ARG A 28 -8.60 -6.51 -15.58
CA ARG A 28 -8.86 -7.42 -16.71
C ARG A 28 -8.22 -8.79 -16.51
N LYS A 29 -7.05 -8.84 -15.87
CA LYS A 29 -6.25 -10.05 -15.64
C LYS A 29 -6.51 -10.69 -14.27
N ASN A 30 -6.96 -9.90 -13.29
CA ASN A 30 -7.10 -10.34 -11.90
C ASN A 30 -8.53 -10.10 -11.40
N ARG A 31 -9.34 -11.15 -11.39
CA ARG A 31 -10.79 -11.06 -11.13
C ARG A 31 -11.20 -11.29 -9.68
N THR A 32 -10.31 -11.87 -8.88
CA THR A 32 -10.56 -12.10 -7.45
C THR A 32 -9.91 -11.00 -6.62
N LYS A 33 -10.42 -10.76 -5.41
CA LYS A 33 -9.82 -9.81 -4.47
C LYS A 33 -8.34 -10.11 -4.25
N GLU A 34 -8.02 -11.35 -3.92
CA GLU A 34 -6.63 -11.74 -3.61
C GLU A 34 -5.68 -11.57 -4.80
N SER A 35 -6.06 -12.04 -6.00
CA SER A 35 -5.21 -11.86 -7.20
C SER A 35 -5.03 -10.38 -7.54
N PHE A 36 -6.09 -9.57 -7.42
CA PHE A 36 -6.01 -8.13 -7.71
C PHE A 36 -5.17 -7.39 -6.68
N LEU A 37 -5.29 -7.73 -5.39
CA LEU A 37 -4.46 -7.17 -4.32
C LEU A 37 -2.98 -7.45 -4.58
N ARG A 38 -2.64 -8.71 -4.89
CA ARG A 38 -1.26 -9.11 -5.19
C ARG A 38 -0.72 -8.40 -6.43
N ALA A 39 -1.47 -8.36 -7.52
CA ALA A 39 -1.03 -7.70 -8.75
C ALA A 39 -0.86 -6.19 -8.57
N THR A 40 -1.72 -5.54 -7.79
CA THR A 40 -1.61 -4.11 -7.48
C THR A 40 -0.41 -3.82 -6.58
N PHE A 41 -0.16 -4.67 -5.59
CA PHE A 41 1.05 -4.61 -4.76
C PHE A 41 2.32 -4.72 -5.62
N ASP A 42 2.37 -5.73 -6.50
CA ASP A 42 3.49 -5.95 -7.41
C ASP A 42 3.69 -4.81 -8.41
N PHE A 43 2.61 -4.19 -8.88
CA PHE A 43 2.67 -3.03 -9.76
C PHE A 43 3.23 -1.79 -9.05
N LEU A 44 2.72 -1.48 -7.84
CA LEU A 44 3.14 -0.29 -7.09
C LEU A 44 4.58 -0.41 -6.59
N ARG A 45 5.03 -1.59 -6.14
CA ARG A 45 6.42 -1.79 -5.72
C ARG A 45 7.42 -1.62 -6.86
N GLN A 46 7.01 -1.91 -8.10
CA GLN A 46 7.88 -1.70 -9.27
C GLN A 46 7.96 -0.23 -9.65
N LYS A 47 6.85 0.51 -9.48
CA LYS A 47 6.78 1.93 -9.83
C LYS A 47 7.44 2.84 -8.80
N TYR A 48 7.36 2.47 -7.52
CA TYR A 48 7.85 3.30 -6.42
C TYR A 48 8.88 2.57 -5.59
N THR A 49 9.93 3.29 -5.22
CA THR A 49 11.01 2.80 -4.36
C THR A 49 10.95 3.45 -2.99
N LEU A 50 11.60 2.82 -2.03
CA LEU A 50 11.74 3.40 -0.70
C LEU A 50 13.16 3.87 -0.50
N SER A 51 13.31 5.04 0.11
CA SER A 51 14.60 5.51 0.57
C SER A 51 14.44 6.12 1.94
N ARG A 52 15.12 5.53 2.92
CA ARG A 52 15.09 5.98 4.32
C ARG A 52 15.62 7.40 4.48
N MET A 53 16.64 7.76 3.70
CA MET A 53 17.18 9.13 3.67
C MET A 53 16.15 10.12 3.11
N LYS A 54 15.39 9.71 2.08
CA LYS A 54 14.33 10.55 1.53
C LYS A 54 13.15 10.71 2.47
N VAL A 55 12.87 9.73 3.34
CA VAL A 55 11.81 9.89 4.36
C VAL A 55 12.07 11.11 5.26
N ILE A 56 13.34 11.35 5.62
CA ILE A 56 13.74 12.49 6.46
C ILE A 56 13.83 13.78 5.61
N LEU A 57 14.51 13.73 4.46
CA LEU A 57 14.74 14.91 3.62
C LEU A 57 13.47 15.45 2.97
N GLU A 58 12.51 14.58 2.69
CA GLU A 58 11.26 14.90 2.00
C GLU A 58 10.07 14.84 2.96
N PHE A 59 10.27 15.09 4.27
CA PHE A 59 9.23 15.03 5.28
C PHE A 59 7.95 15.84 4.93
N PRO A 60 8.03 17.08 4.38
CA PRO A 60 6.83 17.82 3.95
C PRO A 60 6.00 17.10 2.88
N GLU A 61 6.62 16.24 2.06
CA GLU A 61 5.95 15.47 1.01
C GLU A 61 4.98 14.42 1.57
N LEU A 62 5.11 14.09 2.86
CA LEU A 62 4.26 13.11 3.52
C LEU A 62 2.80 13.56 3.61
N PHE A 63 2.55 14.88 3.63
CA PHE A 63 1.20 15.45 3.72
C PHE A 63 0.54 15.72 2.37
N LYS A 64 1.21 15.43 1.25
CA LYS A 64 0.62 15.61 -0.07
C LYS A 64 -0.33 14.48 -0.40
N THR A 65 -1.58 14.84 -0.70
CA THR A 65 -2.66 13.89 -0.95
C THR A 65 -3.24 13.98 -2.36
N ASP A 66 -2.76 14.91 -3.18
CA ASP A 66 -3.19 15.07 -4.57
C ASP A 66 -2.80 13.84 -5.41
N LEU A 67 -3.80 13.13 -5.92
CA LEU A 67 -3.56 11.87 -6.64
C LEU A 67 -2.81 12.08 -7.95
N GLU A 68 -3.01 13.20 -8.64
CA GLU A 68 -2.33 13.49 -9.90
C GLU A 68 -0.83 13.70 -9.66
N TYR A 69 -0.49 14.44 -8.61
CA TYR A 69 0.88 14.60 -8.13
C TYR A 69 1.50 13.25 -7.71
N LEU A 70 0.84 12.52 -6.82
CA LEU A 70 1.34 11.23 -6.31
C LEU A 70 1.56 10.22 -7.44
N TRP A 71 0.65 10.16 -8.42
CA TRP A 71 0.71 9.21 -9.53
C TRP A 71 1.82 9.52 -10.55
N ARG A 72 2.02 10.81 -10.86
CA ARG A 72 3.05 11.26 -11.81
C ARG A 72 4.45 11.14 -11.25
N ARG A 73 4.60 11.13 -9.92
CA ARG A 73 5.89 10.98 -9.28
C ARG A 73 6.54 9.65 -9.68
N THR A 74 7.86 9.68 -9.80
CA THR A 74 8.70 8.50 -10.03
C THR A 74 9.68 8.34 -8.87
N GLY A 75 10.07 7.10 -8.58
CA GLY A 75 10.98 6.82 -7.47
C GLY A 75 10.27 6.86 -6.11
N HIS A 76 10.67 7.78 -5.23
CA HIS A 76 10.29 7.68 -3.82
C HIS A 76 8.85 8.13 -3.52
N LEU A 77 8.13 7.31 -2.75
CA LEU A 77 6.91 7.70 -2.04
C LEU A 77 6.95 7.24 -0.58
N HIS A 78 6.41 8.09 0.29
CA HIS A 78 6.17 7.77 1.69
C HIS A 78 5.14 6.64 1.85
N CYS A 79 5.22 5.90 2.96
CA CYS A 79 4.34 4.75 3.21
C CYS A 79 2.85 5.14 3.22
N THR A 80 2.51 6.28 3.79
CA THR A 80 1.15 6.85 3.77
C THR A 80 0.64 7.08 2.36
N ASN A 81 1.49 7.64 1.48
CA ASN A 81 1.13 7.99 0.12
C ASN A 81 0.96 6.75 -0.77
N VAL A 82 1.89 5.79 -0.68
CA VAL A 82 1.79 4.55 -1.47
C VAL A 82 0.62 3.67 -0.99
N ASN A 83 0.37 3.61 0.31
CA ASN A 83 -0.80 2.90 0.86
C ASN A 83 -2.11 3.60 0.49
N TYR A 84 -2.12 4.93 0.41
CA TYR A 84 -3.27 5.66 -0.11
C TYR A 84 -3.53 5.33 -1.58
N LEU A 85 -2.50 5.32 -2.43
CA LEU A 85 -2.63 4.88 -3.83
C LEU A 85 -3.13 3.44 -3.94
N LEU A 86 -2.56 2.51 -3.15
CA LEU A 86 -3.02 1.13 -3.10
C LEU A 86 -4.50 1.06 -2.74
N ARG A 87 -4.94 1.71 -1.66
CA ARG A 87 -6.34 1.72 -1.23
C ARG A 87 -7.26 2.27 -2.32
N VAL A 88 -6.88 3.38 -2.97
CA VAL A 88 -7.66 3.97 -4.07
C VAL A 88 -7.79 2.99 -5.22
N MET A 89 -6.70 2.33 -5.65
CA MET A 89 -6.73 1.34 -6.73
C MET A 89 -7.64 0.15 -6.40
N LEU A 90 -7.56 -0.38 -5.17
CA LEU A 90 -8.40 -1.48 -4.70
C LEU A 90 -9.88 -1.10 -4.74
N VAL A 91 -10.27 0.03 -4.17
CA VAL A 91 -11.68 0.47 -4.16
C VAL A 91 -12.18 0.78 -5.56
N LYS A 92 -11.36 1.47 -6.38
CA LYS A 92 -11.73 1.85 -7.75
C LYS A 92 -11.80 0.67 -8.72
N SER A 93 -11.20 -0.47 -8.37
CA SER A 93 -11.43 -1.71 -9.09
C SER A 93 -12.88 -2.19 -8.98
N GLY A 94 -13.64 -1.75 -7.96
CA GLY A 94 -14.98 -2.26 -7.65
C GLY A 94 -14.99 -3.67 -7.05
N LEU A 95 -13.84 -4.30 -6.82
CA LEU A 95 -13.72 -5.58 -6.11
C LEU A 95 -13.75 -5.40 -4.59
N PHE A 96 -13.37 -4.21 -4.10
CA PHE A 96 -13.24 -3.89 -2.68
C PHE A 96 -14.16 -2.74 -2.30
N LYS A 97 -14.71 -2.82 -1.08
CA LYS A 97 -15.28 -1.67 -0.38
C LYS A 97 -14.19 -0.97 0.43
N ASP A 98 -14.35 0.31 0.71
CA ASP A 98 -13.42 1.02 1.60
C ASP A 98 -13.41 0.43 3.03
N SER A 99 -14.52 -0.19 3.45
CA SER A 99 -14.63 -0.94 4.71
C SER A 99 -13.78 -2.22 4.74
N ASP A 100 -13.41 -2.76 3.57
CA ASP A 100 -12.58 -3.97 3.48
C ASP A 100 -11.11 -3.66 3.77
N ILE A 101 -10.73 -2.38 3.86
CA ILE A 101 -9.34 -1.93 3.92
C ILE A 101 -9.13 -1.06 5.17
N LYS A 102 -8.29 -1.56 6.08
CA LYS A 102 -7.96 -0.91 7.34
C LYS A 102 -6.52 -0.43 7.31
N PRO A 103 -6.27 0.89 7.40
CA PRO A 103 -4.94 1.39 7.71
C PRO A 103 -4.54 0.91 9.10
N MET A 104 -3.35 0.33 9.19
CA MET A 104 -2.75 -0.15 10.42
C MET A 104 -1.45 0.62 10.65
N ASN A 105 -1.16 0.93 11.91
CA ASN A 105 0.02 1.69 12.27
C ASN A 105 0.92 0.83 13.17
N THR A 106 2.22 0.99 13.00
CA THR A 106 3.26 0.29 13.77
C THR A 106 4.47 1.21 13.90
N ASN A 107 5.44 0.81 14.71
CA ASN A 107 6.74 1.44 14.73
C ASN A 107 7.74 0.55 13.99
N THR A 108 8.38 1.14 13.00
CA THR A 108 9.59 0.59 12.41
C THR A 108 10.78 1.25 13.11
N TRP A 109 11.90 0.54 13.23
CA TRP A 109 13.16 1.18 13.63
C TRP A 109 13.08 1.83 15.02
N PHE A 110 12.42 1.15 15.96
CA PHE A 110 12.14 1.58 17.34
C PHE A 110 11.25 2.81 17.52
N VAL A 111 11.34 3.81 16.63
CA VAL A 111 10.68 5.11 16.82
C VAL A 111 10.08 5.71 15.55
N MET A 112 10.32 5.14 14.36
CA MET A 112 9.77 5.70 13.12
C MET A 112 8.33 5.20 12.89
N PRO A 113 7.34 6.10 12.95
CA PRO A 113 5.96 5.74 12.70
C PRO A 113 5.82 5.18 11.28
N HIS A 114 5.11 4.06 11.15
CA HIS A 114 4.91 3.38 9.88
C HIS A 114 3.47 2.97 9.71
N GLN A 115 2.99 3.02 8.46
CA GLN A 115 1.66 2.59 8.10
C GLN A 115 1.74 1.41 7.12
N TYR A 116 0.88 0.43 7.33
CA TYR A 116 0.59 -0.66 6.39
C TYR A 116 -0.93 -0.80 6.26
N LEU A 117 -1.41 -1.68 5.37
CA LEU A 117 -2.84 -1.98 5.25
C LEU A 117 -3.14 -3.41 5.65
N ARG A 118 -4.26 -3.63 6.33
CA ARG A 118 -4.92 -4.92 6.48
C ARG A 118 -6.13 -4.97 5.56
N VAL A 119 -6.17 -5.95 4.66
CA VAL A 119 -7.15 -6.03 3.59
C VAL A 119 -7.96 -7.32 3.69
N ASP A 120 -9.28 -7.20 3.74
CA ASP A 120 -10.22 -8.32 3.71
C ASP A 120 -10.42 -8.82 2.28
N VAL A 121 -9.91 -10.02 2.01
CA VAL A 121 -9.96 -10.70 0.72
C VAL A 121 -10.98 -11.84 0.69
N THR A 122 -11.87 -11.90 1.68
CA THR A 122 -12.91 -12.94 1.76
C THR A 122 -13.79 -12.90 0.51
N ASP A 123 -13.91 -14.05 -0.16
CA ASP A 123 -14.80 -14.22 -1.31
C ASP A 123 -16.25 -14.27 -0.83
N LYS A 124 -17.12 -13.48 -1.45
CA LYS A 124 -18.55 -13.51 -1.16
C LYS A 124 -19.22 -14.82 -1.58
N ASN A 125 -18.58 -15.56 -2.49
CA ASN A 125 -19.02 -16.88 -2.93
C ASN A 125 -18.42 -18.01 -2.10
N ALA A 126 -17.58 -17.70 -1.10
CA ALA A 126 -17.15 -18.72 -0.14
C ALA A 126 -18.41 -19.27 0.54
N LYS A 127 -18.59 -20.59 0.49
CA LYS A 127 -19.74 -21.29 1.08
C LYS A 127 -19.99 -20.77 2.50
N ALA A 128 -21.25 -20.59 2.87
CA ALA A 128 -21.63 -20.18 4.23
C ALA A 128 -20.88 -21.06 5.25
N GLY A 129 -19.99 -20.46 6.03
CA GLY A 129 -19.00 -21.15 6.88
C GLY A 129 -17.54 -20.95 6.48
N GLY A 130 -17.25 -20.26 5.37
CA GLY A 130 -15.90 -19.88 4.98
C GLY A 130 -15.26 -18.92 5.99
N ALA A 131 -14.05 -19.25 6.45
CA ALA A 131 -13.30 -18.39 7.36
C ALA A 131 -12.95 -17.06 6.69
N ARG A 132 -13.07 -15.98 7.46
CA ARG A 132 -12.63 -14.65 7.04
C ARG A 132 -11.13 -14.68 6.74
N LYS A 133 -10.72 -14.13 5.59
CA LYS A 133 -9.33 -14.05 5.18
C LYS A 133 -8.89 -12.59 5.08
N GLU A 134 -7.96 -12.20 5.94
CA GLU A 134 -7.32 -10.88 5.91
C GLU A 134 -5.84 -11.04 5.51
N ILE A 135 -5.32 -10.07 4.74
CA ILE A 135 -3.92 -10.02 4.30
C ILE A 135 -3.34 -8.68 4.71
N ASP A 136 -2.22 -8.71 5.44
CA ASP A 136 -1.42 -7.53 5.71
C ASP A 136 -0.53 -7.24 4.49
N VAL A 137 -0.54 -5.99 4.03
CA VAL A 137 0.26 -5.53 2.89
C VAL A 137 1.03 -4.29 3.26
N ASP A 138 2.34 -4.37 3.06
CA ASP A 138 3.29 -3.31 3.37
C ASP A 138 4.25 -3.15 2.18
N ILE A 139 3.86 -2.30 1.23
CA ILE A 139 4.71 -2.01 0.05
C ILE A 139 6.04 -1.42 0.51
N SER A 140 5.98 -0.65 1.59
CA SER A 140 7.07 0.16 2.10
C SER A 140 8.13 -0.60 2.90
N THR A 141 7.99 -1.92 3.08
CA THR A 141 9.01 -2.72 3.76
C THR A 141 9.49 -3.92 2.96
N TYR A 142 8.97 -4.09 1.74
CA TYR A 142 9.37 -5.16 0.84
C TYR A 142 10.87 -5.09 0.48
N ASP A 143 11.39 -3.90 0.16
CA ASP A 143 12.82 -3.69 -0.15
C ASP A 143 13.74 -4.00 1.05
N PHE A 144 13.18 -4.15 2.25
CA PHE A 144 13.87 -4.52 3.48
C PHE A 144 13.67 -5.99 3.87
N GLY A 145 13.10 -6.80 2.96
CA GLY A 145 12.94 -8.24 3.10
C GLY A 145 11.65 -8.69 3.76
N ILE A 146 10.64 -7.82 3.89
CA ILE A 146 9.31 -8.20 4.39
C ILE A 146 8.44 -8.69 3.22
N PRO A 147 8.02 -9.97 3.19
CA PRO A 147 7.27 -10.50 2.06
C PRO A 147 5.81 -10.01 2.04
N TYR A 148 5.16 -10.18 0.89
CA TYR A 148 3.70 -10.01 0.76
C TYR A 148 2.95 -10.87 1.79
N GLY A 149 1.89 -10.34 2.39
CA GLY A 149 1.15 -11.01 3.46
C GLY A 149 1.75 -10.81 4.85
N SER A 150 2.73 -9.90 4.98
CA SER A 150 3.40 -9.54 6.22
C SER A 150 3.54 -8.02 6.33
N HIS A 151 4.01 -7.55 7.48
CA HIS A 151 4.30 -6.14 7.75
C HIS A 151 5.51 -6.03 8.67
N ALA A 152 6.16 -4.87 8.70
CA ALA A 152 7.26 -4.64 9.63
C ALA A 152 6.76 -4.41 11.06
N GLY A 153 7.43 -5.02 12.03
CA GLY A 153 7.21 -4.78 13.46
C GLY A 153 8.50 -4.96 14.25
N GLY A 154 8.83 -3.98 15.10
CA GLY A 154 9.99 -4.02 15.99
C GLY A 154 11.33 -4.13 15.24
N LEU A 155 12.20 -5.04 15.69
CA LEU A 155 13.54 -5.29 15.15
C LEU A 155 13.59 -5.96 13.76
N ARG A 156 12.45 -6.45 13.25
CA ARG A 156 12.40 -7.24 12.00
C ARG A 156 12.75 -6.45 10.74
N CYS A 157 12.84 -5.12 10.83
CA CYS A 157 13.25 -4.24 9.74
C CYS A 157 14.70 -3.70 9.88
N GLY A 158 15.53 -4.34 10.71
CA GLY A 158 16.80 -3.81 11.23
C GLY A 158 18.04 -3.77 10.32
N SER A 159 17.98 -4.07 9.02
CA SER A 159 19.15 -3.85 8.15
C SER A 159 19.11 -2.43 7.58
N LEU A 160 20.19 -1.65 7.75
CA LEU A 160 20.36 -0.29 7.20
C LEU A 160 20.37 -0.22 5.67
N PHE A 161 20.58 -1.36 5.02
CA PHE A 161 20.64 -1.48 3.58
C PHE A 161 19.45 -2.32 3.06
N PRO A 162 18.81 -1.90 1.95
CA PRO A 162 17.87 -2.76 1.25
C PRO A 162 18.59 -4.04 0.84
N LYS A 163 17.93 -5.18 0.99
CA LYS A 163 18.45 -6.42 0.41
C LYS A 163 18.27 -6.28 -1.09
N ARG A 164 19.36 -6.07 -1.85
CA ARG A 164 19.31 -6.17 -3.31
C ARG A 164 18.89 -7.60 -3.64
N ASP A 165 17.68 -7.76 -4.16
CA ASP A 165 17.34 -8.96 -4.92
C ASP A 165 18.25 -8.96 -6.15
N ASN A 166 19.14 -9.94 -6.24
CA ASN A 166 19.83 -10.26 -7.50
C ASN A 166 18.75 -10.81 -8.45
N ARG A 167 18.15 -9.93 -9.26
CA ARG A 167 17.44 -10.34 -10.47
C ARG A 167 18.30 -10.04 -11.68
#